data_AF-A0A7R8GZK7-F1
#
_entry.id   AF-A0A7R8GZK7-F1
#
_cell.length_a   1.000
_cell.length_b   1.000
_cell.length_c   1.000
_cell.angle_alpha   90.00
_cell.angle_beta   90.00
_cell.angle_gamma   90.00
#
_symmetry.space_group_name_H-M   'P 1'
#
loop_
_entity.id
_entity.type
_entity.pdbx_description
1 polymer ?
#
loop_
_entity_poly.entity_id
_entity_poly.type
_entity_poly.pdbx_seq_one_letter_code
_entity_poly.pdbx_strand_id
1 'polypeptide(L)'
;MVWRENQVKKLLKKASELPDILKGYAEAMALLNAVTCSCFRQSLIPTSRKDIESFGRAYTQIGLDITPKIHMILSHVGDLCVKNRRGHDYFSEQACELSHHEFTHIFSSVKREEGHSEYLNGVICLFAYLKFQCFQYASSTQLTLR
;
A
#
# COMPACT_ATOMS: atom_id res chain seq x y z
N MET A 1 3.44 1.07 2.01
CA MET A 1 2.99 0.78 3.40
C MET A 1 2.04 -0.42 3.38
N VAL A 2 2.60 -1.63 3.37
CA VAL A 2 1.81 -2.86 3.50
C VAL A 2 1.41 -2.96 4.97
N TRP A 3 0.24 -2.42 5.32
CA TRP A 3 -0.46 -2.96 6.48
C TRP A 3 -0.57 -4.45 6.19
N ARG A 4 0.18 -5.28 6.93
CA ARG A 4 -0.01 -6.73 6.83
C ARG A 4 -1.46 -6.94 7.21
N GLU A 5 -2.34 -7.11 6.23
CA GLU A 5 -3.78 -7.29 6.41
C GLU A 5 -4.04 -8.28 7.54
N ASN A 6 -3.17 -9.27 7.68
CA ASN A 6 -3.18 -10.27 8.74
C ASN A 6 -3.14 -9.74 10.17
N GLN A 7 -2.43 -8.65 10.50
CA GLN A 7 -2.36 -8.15 11.88
C GLN A 7 -3.61 -7.34 12.25
N VAL A 8 -4.08 -6.48 11.35
CA VAL A 8 -5.34 -5.74 11.54
C VAL A 8 -6.52 -6.70 11.56
N LYS A 9 -6.58 -7.67 10.62
CA LYS A 9 -7.62 -8.72 10.63
C LYS A 9 -7.59 -9.55 11.92
N LYS A 10 -6.41 -9.89 12.46
CA LYS A 10 -6.28 -10.59 13.75
C LYS A 10 -6.79 -9.76 14.92
N LEU A 11 -6.47 -8.46 14.93
CA LEU A 11 -6.88 -7.54 15.98
C LEU A 11 -8.40 -7.29 15.94
N LEU A 12 -8.97 -7.13 14.74
CA LEU A 12 -10.41 -6.98 14.54
C LEU A 12 -11.21 -8.23 14.93
N LYS A 13 -10.65 -9.43 14.71
CA LYS A 13 -11.29 -10.69 15.14
C LYS A 13 -11.45 -10.82 16.65
N LYS A 14 -10.60 -10.15 17.43
CA LYS A 14 -10.63 -10.16 18.90
C LYS A 14 -11.20 -8.86 19.48
N ALA A 15 -11.78 -7.99 18.66
CA ALA A 15 -12.24 -6.67 19.11
C ALA A 15 -13.30 -6.75 20.24
N SER A 16 -14.12 -7.81 20.25
CA SER A 16 -15.11 -8.07 21.30
C SER A 16 -14.50 -8.47 22.65
N GLU A 17 -13.26 -8.96 22.65
CA GLU A 17 -12.52 -9.40 23.84
C GLU A 17 -11.68 -8.26 24.46
N LEU A 18 -11.66 -7.08 23.82
CA LEU A 18 -10.83 -5.96 24.27
C LEU A 18 -11.47 -5.24 25.48
N PRO A 19 -10.64 -4.77 26.43
CA PRO A 19 -11.08 -3.82 27.46
C PRO A 19 -11.79 -2.61 26.87
N ASP A 20 -12.75 -2.05 27.60
CA ASP A 20 -13.57 -0.92 27.12
C ASP A 20 -12.74 0.28 26.66
N ILE A 21 -11.63 0.57 27.36
CA ILE A 21 -10.69 1.64 27.00
C ILE A 21 -10.05 1.47 25.63
N LEU A 22 -9.97 0.23 25.11
CA LEU A 22 -9.37 -0.08 23.81
C LEU A 22 -10.41 -0.23 22.69
N LYS A 23 -11.71 -0.23 23.00
CA LYS A 23 -12.77 -0.42 21.99
C LYS A 23 -12.78 0.70 20.95
N GLY A 24 -12.61 1.96 21.37
CA GLY A 24 -12.51 3.09 20.45
C GLY A 24 -11.32 2.96 19.49
N TYR A 25 -10.16 2.53 19.99
CA TYR A 25 -8.97 2.27 19.16
C TYR A 25 -9.23 1.17 18.12
N ALA A 26 -9.89 0.08 18.52
CA ALA A 26 -10.24 -1.00 17.60
C ALA A 26 -11.22 -0.54 16.52
N GLU A 27 -12.19 0.31 16.86
CA GLU A 27 -13.13 0.90 15.92
C GLU A 27 -12.40 1.80 14.90
N ALA A 28 -11.54 2.72 15.34
CA ALA A 28 -10.78 3.55 14.43
C ALA A 28 -9.85 2.72 13.52
N MET A 29 -9.28 1.63 14.01
CA MET A 29 -8.49 0.70 13.19
C MET A 29 -9.35 -0.05 12.16
N ALA A 30 -10.59 -0.42 12.50
CA ALA A 30 -11.54 -1.01 11.57
C ALA A 30 -11.90 -0.03 10.43
N LEU A 31 -12.15 1.22 10.80
CA LEU A 31 -12.50 2.28 9.87
C LEU A 31 -11.29 2.69 9.00
N LEU A 32 -10.08 2.68 9.55
CA LEU A 32 -8.85 2.87 8.76
C LEU A 32 -8.66 1.74 7.74
N ASN A 33 -9.00 0.50 8.11
CA ASN A 33 -8.98 -0.61 7.16
C ASN A 33 -10.02 -0.42 6.05
N ALA A 34 -11.21 0.12 6.36
CA ALA A 34 -12.20 0.48 5.34
C ALA A 34 -11.65 1.54 4.38
N VAL A 35 -11.02 2.61 4.88
CA VAL A 35 -10.32 3.62 4.07
C VAL A 35 -9.24 2.99 3.20
N THR A 36 -8.47 2.04 3.74
CA THR A 36 -7.44 1.32 2.97
C THR A 36 -8.07 0.54 1.82
N CYS A 37 -9.17 -0.17 2.09
CA CYS A 37 -9.88 -0.92 1.06
C CYS A 37 -10.52 -0.02 -0.01
N SER A 38 -11.06 1.13 0.35
CA SER A 38 -11.77 2.00 -0.60
C SER A 38 -10.89 2.98 -1.34
N CYS A 39 -9.79 3.45 -0.73
CA CYS A 39 -8.90 4.47 -1.30
C CYS A 39 -7.53 3.94 -1.74
N PHE A 40 -6.99 2.89 -1.10
CA PHE A 40 -5.62 2.41 -1.30
C PHE A 40 -5.55 1.08 -2.07
N ARG A 41 -6.56 0.78 -2.87
CA ARG A 41 -6.48 -0.24 -3.93
C ARG A 41 -6.18 0.43 -5.27
N GLN A 42 -5.97 -0.36 -6.34
CA GLN A 42 -5.85 0.23 -7.68
C GLN A 42 -7.16 0.91 -8.12
N SER A 43 -8.29 0.25 -7.85
CA SER A 43 -9.62 0.77 -8.17
C SER A 43 -10.19 1.55 -7.00
N LEU A 44 -10.72 2.74 -7.28
CA LEU A 44 -11.41 3.57 -6.30
C LEU A 44 -12.81 3.01 -6.04
N ILE A 45 -13.17 2.79 -4.78
CA ILE A 45 -14.52 2.37 -4.39
C ILE A 45 -15.39 3.63 -4.13
N PRO A 46 -16.68 3.64 -4.53
CA PRO A 46 -17.57 4.78 -4.33
C PRO A 46 -17.74 5.24 -2.87
N THR A 47 -17.52 4.36 -1.89
CA THR A 47 -17.66 4.66 -0.46
C THR A 47 -16.49 5.42 0.15
N SER A 48 -15.39 5.61 -0.61
CA SER A 48 -14.13 6.23 -0.15
C SER A 48 -14.32 7.48 0.71
N ARG A 49 -15.16 8.44 0.29
CA ARG A 49 -15.41 9.66 1.05
C ARG A 49 -16.07 9.40 2.41
N LYS A 50 -17.10 8.55 2.41
CA LYS A 50 -17.82 8.15 3.64
C LYS A 50 -16.89 7.41 4.61
N ASP A 51 -16.00 6.57 4.08
CA ASP A 51 -15.06 5.80 4.88
C ASP A 51 -14.03 6.73 5.56
N ILE A 52 -13.50 7.73 4.82
CA ILE A 52 -12.59 8.75 5.37
C ILE A 52 -13.28 9.58 6.46
N GLU A 53 -14.50 10.04 6.22
CA GLU A 53 -15.27 10.83 7.20
C GLU A 53 -15.57 10.02 8.47
N SER A 54 -15.91 8.74 8.32
CA SER A 54 -16.20 7.85 9.46
C SER A 54 -14.94 7.60 10.28
N PHE A 55 -13.81 7.33 9.62
CA PHE A 55 -12.52 7.23 10.27
C PHE A 55 -12.13 8.52 11.01
N GLY A 56 -12.30 9.70 10.39
CA GLY A 56 -11.98 10.98 11.01
C GLY A 56 -12.76 11.26 12.29
N ARG A 57 -14.06 10.92 12.33
CA ARG A 57 -14.88 11.03 13.54
C ARG A 57 -14.35 10.11 14.65
N ALA A 58 -14.11 8.84 14.35
CA ALA A 58 -13.62 7.87 15.33
C ALA A 58 -12.22 8.24 15.85
N TYR A 59 -11.32 8.69 14.97
CA TYR A 59 -9.97 9.11 15.36
C TYR A 59 -9.99 10.29 16.31
N THR A 60 -10.82 11.30 16.02
CA THR A 60 -11.00 12.48 16.89
C THR A 60 -11.59 12.09 18.25
N GLN A 61 -12.53 11.15 18.29
CA GLN A 61 -13.14 10.68 19.54
C GLN A 61 -12.15 9.98 20.48
N ILE A 62 -11.11 9.34 19.95
CA ILE A 62 -10.06 8.72 20.76
C ILE A 62 -9.15 9.80 21.40
N GLY A 63 -9.11 11.01 20.83
CA GLY A 63 -8.35 12.14 21.36
C GLY A 63 -6.84 12.06 21.10
N LEU A 64 -6.41 11.37 20.04
CA LEU A 64 -5.01 11.36 19.61
C LEU A 64 -4.66 12.60 18.78
N ASP A 65 -3.39 13.01 18.84
CA ASP A 65 -2.88 14.10 18.02
C ASP A 65 -2.93 13.77 16.52
N ILE A 66 -3.30 14.77 15.72
CA ILE A 66 -3.29 14.64 14.27
C ILE A 66 -1.85 14.71 13.75
N THR A 67 -1.27 13.54 13.50
CA THR A 67 0.01 13.45 12.79
C THR A 67 -0.12 13.87 11.32
N PRO A 68 0.98 14.24 10.63
CA PRO A 68 0.94 14.58 9.21
C PRO A 68 0.33 13.49 8.32
N LYS A 69 0.55 12.21 8.66
CA LYS A 69 -0.04 11.08 7.92
C LYS A 69 -1.56 11.02 8.07
N ILE A 70 -2.07 11.30 9.26
CA ILE A 70 -3.51 11.37 9.51
C ILE A 70 -4.12 12.57 8.79
N HIS A 71 -3.48 13.74 8.87
CA HIS A 71 -3.89 14.92 8.11
C HIS A 71 -3.99 14.62 6.61
N MET A 72 -2.99 13.94 6.04
CA MET A 72 -3.03 13.52 4.64
C MET A 72 -4.24 12.65 4.30
N ILE A 73 -4.56 11.66 5.14
CA ILE A 73 -5.72 10.79 4.94
C ILE A 73 -7.02 11.59 4.97
N LEU A 74 -7.17 12.48 5.95
CA LEU A 74 -8.42 13.23 6.17
C LEU A 74 -8.63 14.37 5.17
N SER A 75 -7.55 15.00 4.69
CA SER A 75 -7.64 16.22 3.88
C SER A 75 -7.28 16.02 2.40
N HIS A 76 -6.40 15.07 2.06
CA HIS A 76 -5.80 15.01 0.71
C HIS A 76 -6.14 13.72 -0.05
N VAL A 77 -6.28 12.58 0.63
CA VAL A 77 -6.50 11.28 -0.03
C VAL A 77 -7.81 11.25 -0.83
N GLY A 78 -8.90 11.78 -0.28
CA GLY A 78 -10.19 11.84 -0.98
C GLY A 78 -10.11 12.65 -2.29
N ASP A 79 -9.52 13.84 -2.22
CA ASP A 79 -9.36 14.73 -3.37
C ASP A 79 -8.45 14.13 -4.44
N LEU A 80 -7.36 13.48 -4.02
CA LEU A 80 -6.46 12.79 -4.94
C LEU A 80 -7.16 11.64 -5.67
N CYS A 81 -7.96 10.85 -4.96
CA CYS A 81 -8.70 9.73 -5.54
C CYS A 81 -9.74 10.21 -6.56
N VAL A 82 -10.53 11.23 -6.21
CA VAL A 82 -11.55 11.82 -7.09
C VAL A 82 -10.92 12.44 -8.33
N LYS A 83 -9.85 13.23 -8.16
CA LYS A 83 -9.14 13.89 -9.24
C LYS A 83 -8.60 12.90 -10.28
N ASN A 84 -8.05 11.78 -9.83
CA ASN A 84 -7.41 10.80 -10.72
C ASN A 84 -8.32 9.65 -11.16
N ARG A 85 -9.53 9.54 -10.59
CA ARG A 85 -10.47 8.41 -10.78
C ARG A 85 -9.81 7.04 -10.57
N ARG A 86 -8.84 6.97 -9.67
CA ARG A 86 -8.06 5.77 -9.33
C ARG A 86 -7.78 5.78 -7.84
N GLY A 87 -7.62 4.59 -7.26
CA GLY A 87 -7.12 4.51 -5.89
C GLY A 87 -5.61 4.75 -5.83
N HIS A 88 -5.12 5.07 -4.64
CA HIS A 88 -3.76 5.54 -4.39
C HIS A 88 -2.69 4.50 -4.75
N ASP A 89 -3.01 3.21 -4.71
CA ASP A 89 -2.02 2.16 -4.98
C ASP A 89 -1.51 2.16 -6.43
N TYR A 90 -2.28 2.77 -7.34
CA TYR A 90 -1.80 3.02 -8.70
C TYR A 90 -0.54 3.88 -8.75
N PHE A 91 -0.36 4.79 -7.79
CA PHE A 91 0.79 5.69 -7.66
C PHE A 91 1.80 5.22 -6.60
N SER A 92 1.71 3.94 -6.20
CA SER A 92 2.50 3.35 -5.13
C SER A 92 3.95 3.13 -5.57
N GLU A 93 4.89 3.42 -4.68
CA GLU A 93 6.31 3.11 -4.87
C GLU A 93 6.63 1.63 -4.58
N GLN A 94 5.65 0.80 -4.26
CA GLN A 94 5.87 -0.62 -3.92
C GLN A 94 6.55 -1.41 -5.05
N ALA A 95 6.29 -1.10 -6.32
CA ALA A 95 7.01 -1.71 -7.44
C ALA A 95 8.51 -1.36 -7.44
N CYS A 96 8.84 -0.13 -7.03
CA CYS A 96 10.21 0.35 -6.91
C CYS A 96 10.90 -0.30 -5.70
N GLU A 97 10.21 -0.38 -4.55
CA GLU A 97 10.70 -1.07 -3.35
C GLU A 97 11.02 -2.54 -3.63
N LEU A 98 10.13 -3.25 -4.36
CA LEU A 98 10.36 -4.63 -4.77
C LEU A 98 11.59 -4.76 -5.69
N SER A 99 11.71 -3.85 -6.66
CA SER A 99 12.87 -3.80 -7.57
C SER A 99 14.17 -3.61 -6.81
N HIS A 100 14.19 -2.74 -5.80
CA HIS A 100 15.37 -2.54 -4.94
C HIS A 100 15.68 -3.76 -4.07
N HIS A 101 14.66 -4.44 -3.53
CA HIS A 101 14.83 -5.65 -2.73
C HIS A 101 15.53 -6.76 -3.55
N GLU A 102 15.06 -7.00 -4.77
CA GLU A 102 15.58 -8.07 -5.64
C GLU A 102 16.89 -7.69 -6.34
N PHE A 103 17.21 -6.40 -6.42
CA PHE A 103 18.35 -5.88 -7.18
C PHE A 103 19.65 -6.62 -6.85
N THR A 104 20.00 -6.74 -5.56
CA THR A 104 21.29 -7.31 -5.15
C THR A 104 21.42 -8.77 -5.59
N HIS A 105 20.36 -9.56 -5.41
CA HIS A 105 20.35 -10.98 -5.78
C HIS A 105 20.51 -11.15 -7.29
N ILE A 106 19.78 -10.39 -8.09
CA ILE A 106 19.79 -10.51 -9.55
C ILE A 106 21.08 -9.93 -10.12
N PHE A 107 21.52 -8.79 -9.61
CA PHE A 107 22.79 -8.20 -10.01
C PHE A 107 23.92 -9.20 -9.75
N SER A 108 23.92 -9.91 -8.62
CA SER A 108 24.94 -10.92 -8.35
C SER A 108 24.98 -12.09 -9.34
N SER A 109 23.84 -12.48 -9.93
CA SER A 109 23.77 -13.59 -10.90
C SER A 109 24.20 -13.17 -12.31
N VAL A 110 23.96 -11.92 -12.68
CA VAL A 110 24.25 -11.38 -14.02
C VAL A 110 25.52 -10.53 -14.08
N LYS A 111 26.11 -10.15 -12.94
CA LYS A 111 27.34 -9.36 -12.88
C LYS A 111 28.46 -10.10 -13.59
N ARG A 112 29.18 -9.38 -14.44
CA ARG A 112 30.41 -9.81 -15.10
C ARG A 112 31.44 -8.69 -14.95
N GLU A 113 32.71 -9.05 -15.08
CA GLU A 113 33.78 -8.06 -15.11
C GLU A 113 33.72 -7.24 -16.41
N GLU A 114 34.21 -6.00 -16.35
CA GLU A 114 34.33 -5.16 -17.54
C GLU A 114 35.27 -5.83 -18.56
N GLY A 115 34.82 -5.95 -19.81
CA GLY A 115 35.54 -6.66 -20.87
C GLY A 115 35.11 -8.11 -21.08
N HIS A 116 34.27 -8.69 -20.21
CA HIS A 116 33.67 -10.00 -20.45
C HIS A 116 32.70 -9.93 -21.64
N SER A 117 32.71 -10.94 -22.53
CA SER A 117 31.88 -10.99 -23.74
C SER A 117 30.39 -10.85 -23.46
N GLU A 118 29.92 -11.34 -22.31
CA GLU A 118 28.53 -11.26 -21.87
C GLU A 118 28.18 -10.04 -20.99
N TYR A 119 29.14 -9.14 -20.73
CA TYR A 119 28.92 -8.01 -19.81
C TYR A 119 27.67 -7.18 -20.18
N LEU A 120 27.55 -6.81 -21.45
CA LEU A 120 26.41 -6.04 -21.95
C LEU A 120 25.09 -6.81 -21.83
N ASN A 121 25.12 -8.12 -22.10
CA ASN A 121 23.93 -8.98 -22.00
C ASN A 121 23.45 -9.08 -20.54
N GLY A 122 24.36 -9.18 -19.58
CA GLY A 122 24.02 -9.18 -18.16
C GLY A 122 23.32 -7.90 -17.71
N VAL A 123 23.82 -6.73 -18.16
CA VAL A 123 23.20 -5.43 -17.89
C VAL A 123 21.81 -5.32 -18.52
N ILE A 124 21.67 -5.73 -19.79
CA ILE A 124 20.37 -5.72 -20.48
C ILE A 124 19.36 -6.64 -19.78
N CYS A 125 19.78 -7.84 -19.37
CA CYS A 125 18.95 -8.79 -18.61
C CYS A 125 18.44 -8.18 -17.30
N LEU A 126 19.30 -7.49 -16.55
CA LEU A 126 18.91 -6.81 -15.32
C LEU A 126 17.84 -5.74 -15.59
N PHE A 127 18.05 -4.88 -16.58
CA PHE A 127 17.07 -3.85 -16.93
C PHE A 127 15.74 -4.44 -17.42
N ALA A 128 15.79 -5.50 -18.23
CA ALA A 128 14.59 -6.18 -18.71
C ALA A 128 13.81 -6.81 -17.55
N TYR A 129 14.49 -7.45 -16.60
CA TYR A 129 13.88 -8.05 -15.43
C TYR A 129 13.21 -7.00 -14.53
N LEU A 130 13.92 -5.92 -14.19
CA LEU A 130 13.38 -4.87 -13.32
C LEU A 130 12.16 -4.19 -13.95
N LYS A 131 12.19 -3.93 -15.27
CA LYS A 131 11.03 -3.44 -16.01
C LYS A 131 9.86 -4.42 -15.98
N PHE A 132 10.14 -5.71 -16.16
CA PHE A 132 9.11 -6.75 -16.13
C PHE A 132 8.45 -6.84 -14.75
N GLN A 133 9.19 -6.73 -13.66
CA GLN A 133 8.61 -6.72 -12.31
C GLN A 133 7.72 -5.50 -12.06
N CYS A 134 8.14 -4.30 -12.46
CA CYS A 134 7.29 -3.12 -12.36
C CYS A 134 6.00 -3.28 -13.17
N PHE A 135 6.08 -3.88 -14.36
CA PHE A 135 4.91 -4.18 -15.19
C PHE A 135 4.02 -5.24 -14.56
N GLN A 136 4.59 -6.33 -14.03
CA GLN A 136 3.83 -7.37 -13.34
C GLN A 136 3.12 -6.82 -12.12
N TYR A 137 3.76 -5.98 -11.31
CA TYR A 137 3.12 -5.36 -10.15
C TYR A 137 1.94 -4.48 -10.56
N ALA A 138 2.07 -3.69 -11.63
CA ALA A 138 0.98 -2.91 -12.19
C ALA A 138 -0.19 -3.78 -12.72
N SER A 139 0.09 -5.02 -13.12
CA SER A 139 -0.88 -5.93 -13.75
C SER A 139 -1.50 -6.94 -12.77
N SER A 140 -0.76 -7.40 -11.76
CA SER A 140 -1.16 -8.47 -10.83
C SER A 140 -2.13 -8.00 -9.75
N THR A 141 -2.13 -6.70 -9.45
CA THR A 141 -3.15 -6.07 -8.58
C THR A 141 -4.52 -5.94 -9.24
N GLN A 142 -4.65 -6.24 -10.54
CA GLN A 142 -5.96 -6.48 -11.20
C GLN A 142 -6.51 -7.90 -10.97
N LEU A 143 -5.68 -8.86 -10.53
CA LEU A 143 -6.03 -10.29 -10.47
C LEU A 143 -6.42 -10.81 -9.08
N THR A 144 -6.31 -10.01 -8.01
CA THR A 144 -6.90 -10.31 -6.68
C THR A 144 -8.39 -9.93 -6.61
N LEU A 145 -9.14 -10.26 -7.66
CA LEU A 145 -10.59 -10.27 -7.74
C LEU A 145 -11.04 -11.69 -8.11
N ARG A 146 -10.84 -12.65 -7.20
CA ARG A 146 -11.64 -13.86 -7.08
C ARG A 146 -11.76 -14.24 -5.61
#